data_AF-A0AAV9EWT1-F1
#
_entry.id   AF-A0AAV9EWT1-F1
#
_cell.length_a   1.000
_cell.length_b   1.000
_cell.length_c   1.000
_cell.angle_alpha   90.00
_cell.angle_beta   90.00
_cell.angle_gamma   90.00
#
_symmetry.space_group_name_H-M   'P 1'
#
loop_
_entity.id
_entity.type
_entity.pdbx_description
1 polymer ?
#
loop_
_entity_poly.entity_id
_entity_poly.type
_entity_poly.pdbx_seq_one_letter_code
_entity_poly.pdbx_strand_id
1 'polypeptide(L)'
;MPSTPIDPTPPDGTISVDSPMYASEAAEVTSWLSVQFEAMGTTEVPDFDYTPQNVSALHLIVAASNARTRASEIVSADYRRKASEYRAETARVREILESAGLATESLSESAVSSVEVIASVANLLNVRDTEMSR
;
A
#
# COMPACT_ATOMS: atom_id res chain seq x y z
N MET A 1 -4.58 55.33 -47.94
CA MET A 1 -5.15 54.60 -46.78
C MET A 1 -6.41 53.88 -47.23
N PRO A 2 -6.34 52.60 -47.65
CA PRO A 2 -7.53 51.77 -47.79
C PRO A 2 -7.66 50.82 -46.60
N SER A 3 -8.82 50.81 -45.94
CA SER A 3 -9.16 49.86 -44.87
C SER A 3 -9.52 48.50 -45.46
N THR A 4 -8.81 47.45 -45.05
CA THR A 4 -9.13 46.05 -45.36
C THR A 4 -10.13 45.53 -44.32
N PRO A 5 -11.18 44.78 -44.71
CA PRO A 5 -12.05 44.10 -43.75
C PRO A 5 -11.30 42.94 -43.10
N ILE A 6 -11.30 42.89 -41.77
CA ILE A 6 -10.83 41.74 -40.99
C ILE A 6 -11.99 40.74 -40.94
N ASP A 7 -11.83 39.64 -41.65
CA ASP A 7 -12.66 38.44 -41.53
C ASP A 7 -12.29 37.71 -40.23
N PRO A 8 -13.20 37.50 -39.26
CA PRO A 8 -12.93 36.67 -38.11
C PRO A 8 -13.27 35.21 -38.42
N THR A 9 -12.37 34.52 -39.13
CA THR A 9 -12.41 33.04 -39.14
C THR A 9 -12.05 32.55 -37.73
N PRO A 10 -12.92 31.76 -37.06
CA PRO A 10 -12.58 31.16 -35.78
C PRO A 10 -11.38 30.22 -35.95
N PRO A 11 -10.44 30.13 -35.00
CA PRO A 11 -9.48 29.04 -35.01
C PRO A 11 -10.27 27.75 -34.76
N ASP A 12 -10.52 27.01 -35.85
CA ASP A 12 -11.03 25.65 -35.78
C ASP A 12 -9.94 24.80 -35.12
N GLY A 13 -9.98 24.76 -33.80
CA GLY A 13 -9.15 23.93 -32.95
C GLY A 13 -9.62 22.49 -33.06
N THR A 14 -9.52 21.90 -34.25
CA THR A 14 -9.51 20.44 -34.37
C THR A 14 -8.20 19.97 -33.77
N ILE A 15 -8.21 19.70 -32.47
CA ILE A 15 -7.14 18.96 -31.80
C ILE A 15 -7.04 17.63 -32.53
N SER A 16 -5.93 17.44 -33.25
CA SER A 16 -5.68 16.24 -34.03
C SER A 16 -5.74 15.03 -33.10
N VAL A 17 -6.74 14.17 -33.34
CA VAL A 17 -7.04 12.93 -32.60
C VAL A 17 -5.90 11.89 -32.76
N ASP A 18 -4.89 12.21 -33.57
CA ASP A 18 -3.76 11.34 -33.95
C ASP A 18 -2.52 11.47 -33.06
N SER A 19 -2.59 12.12 -31.90
CA SER A 19 -1.39 12.23 -31.06
C SER A 19 -1.08 10.88 -30.40
N PRO A 20 0.09 10.27 -30.67
CA PRO A 20 0.44 8.92 -30.22
C PRO A 20 0.47 8.77 -28.69
N MET A 21 0.63 9.88 -27.97
CA MET A 21 0.62 9.93 -26.52
C MET A 21 -0.77 9.61 -25.94
N TYR A 22 -1.86 10.12 -26.54
CA TYR A 22 -3.22 9.84 -26.09
C TYR A 22 -3.63 8.39 -26.37
N ALA A 23 -3.16 7.83 -27.49
CA ALA A 23 -3.41 6.43 -27.81
C ALA A 23 -2.74 5.49 -26.78
N SER A 24 -1.54 5.84 -26.30
CA SER A 24 -0.85 5.10 -25.24
C SER A 24 -1.59 5.20 -23.91
N GLU A 25 -2.02 6.40 -23.50
CA GLU A 25 -2.77 6.61 -22.25
C GLU A 25 -4.12 5.88 -22.28
N ALA A 26 -4.82 5.91 -23.41
CA ALA A 26 -6.08 5.19 -23.58
C ALA A 26 -5.89 3.68 -23.47
N ALA A 27 -4.85 3.11 -24.08
CA ALA A 27 -4.56 1.68 -24.00
C ALA A 27 -4.24 1.23 -22.56
N GLU A 28 -3.48 2.04 -21.80
CA GLU A 28 -3.19 1.76 -20.39
C GLU A 28 -4.48 1.80 -19.55
N VAL A 29 -5.34 2.78 -19.76
CA VAL A 29 -6.63 2.90 -19.08
C VAL A 29 -7.54 1.71 -19.39
N THR A 30 -7.68 1.30 -20.65
CA THR A 30 -8.54 0.17 -21.03
C THR A 30 -8.04 -1.15 -20.42
N SER A 31 -6.72 -1.38 -20.42
CA SER A 31 -6.09 -2.53 -19.78
C SER A 31 -6.29 -2.52 -18.26
N TRP A 32 -6.16 -1.37 -17.62
CA TRP A 32 -6.41 -1.25 -16.19
C TRP A 32 -7.88 -1.50 -15.84
N LEU A 33 -8.82 -0.94 -16.62
CA LEU A 33 -10.25 -1.13 -16.41
C LEU A 33 -10.65 -2.60 -16.55
N SER A 34 -10.16 -3.32 -17.57
CA SER A 34 -10.50 -4.74 -17.74
C SER A 34 -10.09 -5.56 -16.51
N VAL A 35 -8.89 -5.33 -15.97
CA VAL A 35 -8.43 -5.98 -14.73
C VAL A 35 -9.32 -5.64 -13.53
N GLN A 36 -9.74 -4.38 -13.38
CA GLN A 36 -10.61 -3.98 -12.28
C GLN A 36 -12.01 -4.60 -12.38
N PHE A 37 -12.61 -4.61 -13.58
CA PHE A 37 -13.94 -5.17 -13.80
C PHE A 37 -13.96 -6.70 -13.67
N GLU A 38 -12.89 -7.37 -14.11
CA GLU A 38 -12.69 -8.80 -13.88
C GLU A 38 -12.61 -9.12 -12.38
N ALA A 39 -11.86 -8.33 -11.61
CA ALA A 39 -11.77 -8.48 -10.15
C ALA A 39 -13.11 -8.26 -9.43
N MET A 40 -14.02 -7.48 -10.02
CA MET A 40 -15.39 -7.25 -9.51
C MET A 40 -16.40 -8.30 -10.00
N GLY A 41 -15.98 -9.27 -10.81
CA GLY A 41 -16.85 -10.32 -11.35
C GLY A 41 -17.83 -9.83 -12.40
N THR A 42 -17.58 -8.66 -13.01
CA THR A 42 -18.38 -8.13 -14.12
C THR A 42 -17.69 -8.44 -15.43
N THR A 43 -18.42 -9.07 -16.37
CA THR A 43 -17.85 -9.64 -17.59
C THR A 43 -17.49 -8.59 -18.65
N GLU A 44 -17.98 -7.37 -18.55
CA GLU A 44 -17.81 -6.35 -19.59
C GLU A 44 -17.55 -4.97 -19.00
N VAL A 45 -16.51 -4.31 -19.53
CA VAL A 45 -16.24 -2.89 -19.25
C VAL A 45 -17.31 -2.08 -19.98
N PRO A 46 -18.09 -1.22 -19.30
CA PRO A 46 -19.07 -0.39 -19.97
C PRO A 46 -18.44 0.48 -21.06
N ASP A 47 -19.10 0.59 -22.22
CA ASP A 47 -18.68 1.48 -23.29
C ASP A 47 -18.62 2.93 -22.77
N PHE A 48 -17.49 3.59 -22.99
CA PHE A 48 -17.27 4.97 -22.61
C PHE A 48 -16.74 5.79 -23.78
N ASP A 49 -17.11 7.07 -23.82
CA ASP A 49 -16.61 7.99 -24.83
C ASP A 49 -15.14 8.32 -24.53
N TYR A 50 -14.25 7.82 -25.39
CA TYR A 50 -12.80 8.07 -25.39
C TYR A 50 -12.47 9.49 -25.88
N THR A 51 -13.03 10.50 -25.21
CA THR A 51 -12.61 11.89 -25.43
C THR A 51 -11.25 12.13 -24.74
N PRO A 52 -10.37 13.00 -25.28
CA PRO A 52 -9.06 13.27 -24.66
C PRO A 52 -9.15 13.76 -23.21
N GLN A 53 -10.22 14.49 -22.88
CA GLN A 53 -10.47 14.95 -21.52
C GLN A 53 -10.86 13.81 -20.57
N ASN A 54 -11.65 12.83 -21.04
CA ASN A 54 -12.02 11.66 -20.24
C ASN A 54 -10.83 10.72 -20.04
N VAL A 55 -10.04 10.48 -21.09
CA VAL A 55 -8.85 9.61 -21.02
C VAL A 55 -7.82 10.17 -20.05
N SER A 56 -7.54 11.48 -20.10
CA SER A 56 -6.62 12.12 -19.16
C SER A 56 -7.13 12.07 -17.71
N ALA A 57 -8.43 12.31 -17.48
CA ALA A 57 -9.03 12.17 -16.15
C ALA A 57 -8.96 10.72 -15.62
N LEU A 58 -9.25 9.73 -16.46
CA LEU A 58 -9.13 8.32 -16.12
C LEU A 58 -7.68 7.92 -15.84
N HIS A 59 -6.74 8.36 -16.67
CA HIS A 59 -5.31 8.09 -16.47
C HIS A 59 -4.81 8.62 -15.12
N LEU A 60 -5.26 9.81 -14.68
CA LEU A 60 -4.95 10.31 -13.34
C LEU A 60 -5.49 9.40 -12.22
N ILE A 61 -6.71 8.87 -12.39
CA ILE A 61 -7.30 7.92 -11.44
C ILE A 61 -6.50 6.61 -11.40
N VAL A 62 -6.10 6.09 -12.58
CA VAL A 62 -5.25 4.90 -12.70
C VAL A 62 -3.93 5.11 -11.98
N ALA A 63 -3.23 6.22 -12.25
CA ALA A 63 -1.96 6.54 -11.62
C ALA A 63 -2.08 6.65 -10.10
N ALA A 64 -3.12 7.34 -9.60
CA ALA A 64 -3.38 7.47 -8.18
C ALA A 64 -3.73 6.11 -7.52
N SER A 65 -4.50 5.27 -8.21
CA SER A 65 -4.85 3.93 -7.72
C SER A 65 -3.61 3.04 -7.63
N ASN A 66 -2.80 2.98 -8.68
CA ASN A 66 -1.57 2.18 -8.72
C ASN A 66 -0.57 2.64 -7.65
N ALA A 67 -0.41 3.94 -7.45
CA ALA A 67 0.44 4.48 -6.38
C ALA A 67 -0.05 4.04 -4.99
N ARG A 68 -1.36 4.07 -4.74
CA ARG A 68 -1.95 3.61 -3.47
C ARG A 68 -1.79 2.11 -3.26
N THR A 69 -2.03 1.30 -4.29
CA THR A 69 -1.84 -0.16 -4.23
C THR A 69 -0.38 -0.49 -3.90
N ARG A 70 0.57 0.13 -4.59
CA ARG A 70 2.01 -0.06 -4.33
C ARG A 70 2.40 0.33 -2.91
N ALA A 71 1.87 1.45 -2.39
CA ALA A 71 2.13 1.85 -1.01
C ALA A 71 1.57 0.81 -0.01
N SER A 72 0.36 0.31 -0.24
CA SER A 72 -0.24 -0.75 0.59
C SER A 72 0.56 -2.06 0.53
N GLU A 73 1.05 -2.45 -0.64
CA GLU A 73 1.90 -3.63 -0.81
C GLU A 73 3.18 -3.51 0.02
N ILE A 74 3.87 -2.37 -0.04
CA ILE A 74 5.09 -2.11 0.74
C ILE A 74 4.81 -2.26 2.23
N VAL A 75 3.74 -1.64 2.72
CA VAL A 75 3.34 -1.70 4.13
C VAL A 75 3.00 -3.14 4.55
N SER A 76 2.27 -3.86 3.70
CA SER A 76 1.91 -5.27 3.96
C SER A 76 3.15 -6.17 4.01
N ALA A 77 4.13 -5.94 3.14
CA ALA A 77 5.39 -6.68 3.10
C ALA A 77 6.21 -6.41 4.36
N ASP A 78 6.29 -5.15 4.81
CA ASP A 78 6.96 -4.78 6.05
C ASP A 78 6.34 -5.48 7.26
N TYR A 79 5.00 -5.44 7.39
CA TYR A 79 4.32 -6.14 8.48
C TYR A 79 4.54 -7.66 8.45
N ARG A 80 4.58 -8.28 7.26
CA ARG A 80 4.88 -9.71 7.14
C ARG A 80 6.29 -10.04 7.60
N ARG A 81 7.28 -9.22 7.22
CA ARG A 81 8.67 -9.35 7.67
C ARG A 81 8.75 -9.21 9.19
N LYS A 82 8.19 -8.13 9.74
CA LYS A 82 8.19 -7.88 11.19
C LYS A 82 7.51 -9.01 11.98
N ALA A 83 6.41 -9.55 11.45
CA ALA A 83 5.77 -10.73 12.05
C ALA A 83 6.66 -11.97 12.02
N SER A 84 7.46 -12.17 10.96
CA SER A 84 8.42 -13.29 10.91
C SER A 84 9.55 -13.14 11.94
N GLU A 85 10.05 -11.92 12.13
CA GLU A 85 11.07 -11.60 13.13
C GLU A 85 10.55 -11.84 14.55
N TYR A 86 9.34 -11.38 14.87
CA TYR A 86 8.73 -11.65 16.19
C TYR A 86 8.52 -13.14 16.45
N ARG A 87 8.15 -13.93 15.42
CA ARG A 87 8.04 -15.38 15.57
C ARG A 87 9.39 -16.04 15.83
N ALA A 88 10.44 -15.60 15.12
CA ALA A 88 11.81 -16.09 15.35
C ALA A 88 12.30 -15.74 16.76
N GLU A 89 12.07 -14.51 17.23
CA GLU A 89 12.46 -14.10 18.59
C GLU A 89 11.67 -14.86 19.66
N THR A 90 10.37 -15.10 19.43
CA THR A 90 9.56 -15.93 20.33
C THR A 90 10.14 -17.34 20.47
N ALA A 91 10.55 -17.94 19.35
CA ALA A 91 11.19 -19.26 19.34
C ALA A 91 12.54 -19.24 20.09
N ARG A 92 13.35 -18.20 19.86
CA ARG A 92 14.64 -18.01 20.55
C ARG A 92 14.46 -17.85 22.06
N VAL A 93 13.53 -17.00 22.50
CA VAL A 93 13.24 -16.81 23.93
C VAL A 93 12.76 -18.11 24.56
N ARG A 94 11.91 -18.86 23.85
CA ARG A 94 11.45 -20.18 24.30
C ARG A 94 12.63 -21.15 24.48
N GLU A 95 13.53 -21.24 23.51
CA GLU A 95 14.73 -22.08 23.59
C GLU A 95 15.63 -21.69 24.77
N ILE A 96 15.83 -20.39 25.00
CA ILE A 96 16.60 -19.90 26.15
C ILE A 96 15.93 -20.33 27.46
N LEU A 97 14.62 -20.15 27.60
CA LEU A 97 13.88 -20.56 28.78
C LEU A 97 13.95 -22.08 29.00
N GLU A 98 13.82 -22.88 27.94
CA GLU A 98 13.98 -24.33 27.99
C GLU A 98 15.39 -24.73 28.45
N SER A 99 16.44 -24.10 27.90
CA SER A 99 17.84 -24.36 28.30
C SER A 99 18.15 -23.96 29.74
N ALA A 100 17.47 -22.93 30.26
CA ALA A 100 17.58 -22.50 31.66
C ALA A 100 16.71 -23.33 32.63
N GLY A 101 15.93 -24.30 32.12
CA GLY A 101 14.99 -25.09 32.93
C GLY A 101 13.74 -24.31 33.37
N LEU A 102 13.49 -23.14 32.77
CA LEU A 102 12.37 -22.24 33.04
C LEU A 102 11.26 -22.37 31.98
N ALA A 103 11.14 -23.54 31.34
CA ALA A 103 10.06 -23.82 30.40
C ALA A 103 8.71 -23.61 31.11
N THR A 104 7.75 -22.94 30.45
CA THR A 104 6.45 -22.57 31.05
C THR A 104 5.67 -23.79 31.57
N GLU A 105 5.87 -24.96 30.96
CA GLU A 105 5.28 -26.24 31.39
C GLU A 105 5.89 -26.82 32.67
N SER A 106 7.09 -26.37 33.03
CA SER A 106 7.83 -26.81 34.22
C SER A 106 7.64 -25.88 35.42
N LEU A 107 6.96 -24.75 35.25
CA LEU A 107 6.73 -23.77 36.31
C LEU A 107 5.47 -24.10 37.11
N SER A 108 5.54 -24.04 38.43
CA SER A 108 4.34 -24.14 39.28
C SER A 108 3.46 -22.89 39.12
N GLU A 109 2.16 -23.03 39.38
CA GLU A 109 1.18 -21.94 39.25
C GLU A 109 1.57 -20.69 40.08
N SER A 110 2.19 -20.89 41.25
CA SER A 110 2.75 -19.81 42.07
C SER A 110 3.95 -19.12 41.43
N ALA A 111 4.80 -19.85 40.71
CA ALA A 111 5.96 -19.28 40.01
C ALA A 111 5.50 -18.45 38.80
N VAL A 112 4.50 -18.93 38.06
CA VAL A 112 3.88 -18.19 36.94
C VAL A 112 3.30 -16.86 37.42
N SER A 113 2.51 -16.88 38.50
CA SER A 113 1.94 -15.66 39.10
C SER A 113 3.03 -14.67 39.56
N SER A 114 4.12 -15.17 40.15
CA SER A 114 5.24 -14.33 40.60
C SER A 114 5.96 -13.66 39.43
N VAL A 115 6.21 -14.40 38.34
CA VAL A 115 6.84 -13.87 37.12
C VAL A 115 5.95 -12.84 36.45
N GLU A 116 4.62 -13.04 36.45
CA GLU A 116 3.66 -12.09 35.88
C GLU A 116 3.66 -10.75 36.64
N VAL A 117 3.68 -10.79 37.98
CA VAL A 117 3.80 -9.57 38.81
C VAL A 117 5.12 -8.85 38.53
N ILE A 118 6.23 -9.58 38.46
CA ILE A 118 7.54 -9.00 38.14
C ILE A 118 7.54 -8.38 36.74
N ALA A 119 6.98 -9.07 35.74
CA ALA A 119 6.88 -8.57 34.37
C ALA A 119 6.00 -7.32 34.29
N SER A 120 4.88 -7.28 35.03
CA SER A 120 3.99 -6.12 35.09
C SER A 120 4.67 -4.92 35.75
N VAL A 121 5.39 -5.13 36.86
CA VAL A 121 6.15 -4.08 37.54
C VAL A 121 7.28 -3.57 36.66
N ALA A 122 8.04 -4.46 36.01
CA ALA A 122 9.10 -4.07 35.08
C ALA A 122 8.57 -3.27 33.88
N ASN A 123 7.42 -3.69 33.33
CA ASN A 123 6.72 -2.96 32.27
C ASN A 123 6.24 -1.57 32.73
N LEU A 124 5.68 -1.46 33.95
CA LEU A 124 5.24 -0.20 34.54
C LEU A 124 6.41 0.76 34.79
N LEU A 125 7.54 0.24 35.27
CA LEU A 125 8.75 1.00 35.52
C LEU A 125 9.56 1.28 34.23
N ASN A 126 9.06 0.83 33.07
CA ASN A 126 9.73 0.91 31.77
C ASN A 126 11.20 0.48 31.81
N VAL A 127 11.53 -0.50 32.65
CA VAL A 127 12.87 -1.10 32.77
C VAL A 127 13.02 -2.09 31.61
N ARG A 128 13.05 -1.55 30.40
CA ARG A 128 13.31 -2.32 29.17
C ARG A 128 14.77 -2.26 28.74
N ASP A 129 15.54 -1.33 29.31
CA ASP A 129 16.84 -0.95 28.81
C ASP A 129 17.80 -0.65 29.97
N THR A 130 18.32 -1.70 30.62
CA THR A 130 19.39 -1.55 31.63
C THR A 130 20.79 -1.52 31.00
N GLU A 131 20.90 -1.54 29.67
CA GLU A 131 22.17 -1.33 28.95
C GLU A 131 22.64 0.15 29.02
N MET A 132 21.77 1.09 29.41
CA MET A 132 22.11 2.52 29.57
C MET A 132 22.61 2.94 30.97
N SER A 133 22.77 2.00 31.91
CA SER A 133 23.41 2.29 33.21
C SER A 133 24.88 1.86 33.19
N ARG A 134 25.68 2.46 32.30
CA ARG A 134 27.12 2.43 32.42
C ARG A 134 27.72 3.81 32.19
#